data_AF-A0A8D0C1F5-F1
#
_entry.id   AF-A0A8D0C1F5-F1
#
_cell.length_a   1.000
_cell.length_b   1.000
_cell.length_c   1.000
_cell.angle_alpha   90.00
_cell.angle_beta   90.00
_cell.angle_gamma   90.00
#
_symmetry.space_group_name_H-M   'P 1'
#
loop_
_entity.id
_entity.type
_entity.pdbx_description
1 polymer ?
#
loop_
_entity_poly.entity_id
_entity_poly.type
_entity_poly.pdbx_seq_one_letter_code
_entity_poly.pdbx_strand_id
1 'polypeptide(L)'
;MEKFRAVFDFCLAHQKALGYGTVSLLTIGGERVFSDTIFKCPCNAWSVFYGLVFLLVPALILFLLGLLLSVQSWKVLTGCCAPGKLKRCCQWGFFLRNLQMLAMVIVGAAVSPLTWISVALLGGRFYECAASGNPILQAYVCEGKKNQTECSIQMIQAPCQQKTSKDMQEVLLVLQAQSQVIGWLLIATIFLIALVLTCIFRCRSPVSMLQLAFWKIYLEKERQIFEEKAKEHATKLAERNLKSFFNSTELEPFKTPSPKAWRGISSLFTFDPEEHYYSMIHKYVSCRSKSDSIKSEEADVIPACLNFVDAGGIAAEQMI
;
A
#
# COMPACT_ATOMS: atom_id res chain seq x y z
N MET A 1 -6.79 -36.88 -5.31
CA MET A 1 -6.61 -35.60 -6.01
C MET A 1 -7.77 -34.62 -5.81
N GLU A 2 -9.02 -35.07 -5.72
CA GLU A 2 -10.20 -34.19 -5.54
C GLU A 2 -10.23 -33.41 -4.22
N LYS A 3 -9.82 -34.03 -3.10
CA LYS A 3 -9.72 -33.34 -1.81
C LYS A 3 -8.70 -32.19 -1.81
N PHE A 4 -7.60 -32.35 -2.54
CA PHE A 4 -6.61 -31.29 -2.73
C PHE A 4 -7.16 -30.16 -3.60
N ARG A 5 -7.99 -30.48 -4.61
CA ARG A 5 -8.69 -29.48 -5.42
C ARG A 5 -9.67 -28.67 -4.58
N ALA A 6 -10.47 -29.33 -3.73
CA ALA A 6 -11.42 -28.65 -2.84
C ALA A 6 -10.71 -27.71 -1.83
N VAL A 7 -9.56 -28.13 -1.30
CA VAL A 7 -8.74 -27.27 -0.42
C VAL A 7 -8.12 -26.10 -1.21
N PHE A 8 -7.64 -26.36 -2.43
CA PHE A 8 -7.08 -25.31 -3.28
C PHE A 8 -8.15 -24.29 -3.72
N ASP A 9 -9.34 -24.76 -4.07
CA ASP A 9 -10.49 -23.94 -4.43
C ASP A 9 -10.98 -23.13 -3.24
N PHE A 10 -10.97 -23.70 -2.03
CA PHE A 10 -11.23 -22.97 -0.78
C PHE A 10 -10.19 -21.88 -0.53
N CYS A 11 -8.91 -22.19 -0.73
CA CYS A 11 -7.81 -21.23 -0.58
C CYS A 11 -7.88 -20.10 -1.62
N LEU A 12 -8.26 -20.41 -2.86
CA LEU A 12 -8.49 -19.42 -3.91
C LEU A 12 -9.71 -18.55 -3.59
N ALA A 13 -10.80 -19.15 -3.11
CA ALA A 13 -12.02 -18.42 -2.72
C ALA A 13 -11.77 -17.44 -1.56
N HIS A 14 -10.89 -17.80 -0.61
CA HIS A 14 -10.58 -17.01 0.59
C HIS A 14 -9.18 -16.40 0.58
N GLN A 15 -8.55 -16.27 -0.59
CA GLN A 15 -7.15 -15.85 -0.72
C GLN A 15 -6.83 -14.54 0.03
N LYS A 16 -7.76 -13.58 0.02
CA LYS A 16 -7.59 -12.31 0.75
C LYS A 16 -7.60 -12.50 2.28
N ALA A 17 -8.54 -13.29 2.80
CA ALA A 17 -8.64 -13.56 4.24
C ALA A 17 -7.45 -14.38 4.75
N LEU A 18 -7.02 -15.39 3.99
CA LEU A 18 -5.83 -16.19 4.29
C LEU A 18 -4.55 -15.36 4.20
N GLY A 19 -4.47 -14.44 3.24
CA GLY A 19 -3.37 -13.48 3.13
C GLY A 19 -3.26 -12.60 4.38
N TYR A 20 -4.35 -11.98 4.82
CA TYR A 20 -4.36 -11.17 6.05
C TYR A 20 -4.05 -11.99 7.31
N GLY A 21 -4.59 -13.21 7.41
CA GLY A 21 -4.27 -14.12 8.51
C GLY A 21 -2.78 -14.48 8.55
N THR A 22 -2.18 -14.80 7.40
CA THR A 22 -0.75 -15.13 7.29
C THR A 22 0.11 -13.92 7.66
N VAL A 23 -0.20 -12.72 7.16
CA VAL A 23 0.53 -11.49 7.51
C VAL A 23 0.43 -11.21 9.01
N SER A 24 -0.75 -11.42 9.61
CA SER A 24 -0.95 -11.24 11.06
C SER A 24 -0.10 -12.21 11.87
N LEU A 25 -0.10 -13.50 11.50
CA LEU A 25 0.71 -14.53 12.15
C LEU A 25 2.22 -14.25 12.02
N LEU A 26 2.67 -13.84 10.83
CA LEU A 26 4.06 -13.44 10.60
C LEU A 26 4.44 -12.21 11.42
N THR A 27 3.54 -11.24 11.58
CA THR A 27 3.78 -10.04 12.39
C THR A 27 3.92 -10.39 13.86
N ILE A 28 3.04 -11.26 14.38
CA ILE A 28 3.12 -11.77 15.76
C ILE A 28 4.40 -12.58 15.97
N GLY A 29 4.71 -13.51 15.06
CA GLY A 29 5.94 -14.30 15.13
C GLY A 29 7.20 -13.44 15.05
N GLY A 30 7.21 -12.45 14.16
CA GLY A 30 8.29 -11.48 14.03
C GLY A 30 8.49 -10.67 15.30
N GLU A 31 7.41 -10.11 15.86
CA GLU A 31 7.49 -9.38 17.14
C GLU A 31 8.08 -10.25 18.24
N ARG A 32 7.59 -11.48 18.43
CA ARG A 32 8.11 -12.40 19.44
C ARG A 32 9.59 -12.69 19.27
N VAL A 33 10.05 -12.91 18.04
CA VAL A 33 11.48 -13.11 17.77
C VAL A 33 12.29 -11.86 18.13
N PHE A 34 11.89 -10.67 17.66
CA PHE A 34 12.62 -9.44 17.97
C PHE A 34 12.62 -9.10 19.47
N SER A 35 11.49 -9.33 20.14
CA SER A 35 11.26 -9.01 21.55
C SER A 35 11.98 -9.97 22.50
N ASP A 36 12.00 -11.27 22.20
CA ASP A 36 12.58 -12.28 23.08
C ASP A 36 14.06 -12.57 22.81
N THR A 37 14.52 -12.44 21.56
CA THR A 37 15.90 -12.82 21.18
C THR A 37 16.86 -11.65 21.03
N ILE A 38 16.39 -10.49 20.57
CA ILE A 38 17.26 -9.35 20.20
C ILE A 38 17.11 -8.18 21.18
N PHE A 39 15.90 -7.94 21.67
CA PHE A 39 15.62 -6.77 22.50
C PHE A 39 16.08 -6.95 23.95
N LYS A 40 17.04 -6.11 24.35
CA LYS A 40 17.45 -5.95 25.76
C LYS A 40 17.50 -4.48 26.07
N CYS A 41 16.60 -4.01 26.93
CA CYS A 41 16.52 -2.60 27.28
C CYS A 41 17.82 -2.13 27.96
N PRO A 42 18.49 -1.07 27.46
CA PRO A 42 19.66 -0.52 28.11
C PRO A 42 19.26 0.27 29.37
N CYS A 43 19.94 0.03 30.49
CA CYS A 43 19.69 0.70 31.78
C CYS A 43 20.30 2.11 31.86
N ASN A 44 20.18 2.93 30.81
CA ASN A 44 20.78 4.26 30.75
C ASN A 44 19.83 5.26 30.05
N ALA A 45 20.30 6.49 29.85
CA ALA A 45 19.54 7.55 29.19
C ALA A 45 19.14 7.21 27.72
N TRP A 46 19.73 6.18 27.10
CA TRP A 46 19.37 5.73 25.75
C TRP A 46 18.14 4.82 25.70
N SER A 47 17.59 4.41 26.85
CA SER A 47 16.38 3.58 26.94
C SER A 47 15.20 4.11 26.10
N VAL A 48 14.96 5.43 26.15
CA VAL A 48 13.93 6.10 25.32
C VAL A 48 14.16 5.88 23.84
N PHE A 49 15.36 6.24 23.37
CA PHE A 49 15.69 6.18 21.95
C PHE A 49 15.70 4.73 21.45
N TYR A 50 16.26 3.81 22.24
CA TYR A 50 16.31 2.39 21.91
C TYR A 50 14.92 1.78 21.80
N GLY A 51 14.03 2.00 22.78
CA GLY A 51 12.66 1.51 22.73
C GLY A 51 11.86 2.06 21.53
N LEU A 52 11.99 3.36 21.25
CA LEU A 52 11.33 3.99 20.10
C LEU A 52 11.84 3.48 18.75
N VAL A 53 13.14 3.23 18.61
CA VAL A 53 13.72 2.68 17.38
C VAL A 53 13.15 1.30 17.07
N PHE A 54 13.07 0.41 18.06
CA PHE A 54 12.50 -0.93 17.87
C PHE A 54 10.98 -0.90 17.62
N LEU A 55 10.28 0.12 18.10
CA LEU A 55 8.87 0.34 17.80
C LEU A 55 8.65 0.89 16.38
N LEU A 56 9.39 1.94 15.99
CA LEU A 56 9.10 2.76 14.81
C LEU A 56 9.87 2.35 13.54
N VAL A 57 11.12 1.86 13.66
CA VAL A 57 11.93 1.54 12.47
C VAL A 57 11.36 0.35 11.70
N PRO A 58 10.97 -0.78 12.32
CA PRO A 58 10.30 -1.85 11.59
C PRO A 58 8.99 -1.38 10.93
N ALA A 59 8.23 -0.50 11.60
CA ALA A 59 7.05 0.12 11.01
C ALA A 59 7.43 0.94 9.75
N LEU A 60 8.45 1.78 9.81
CA LEU A 60 8.91 2.56 8.67
C LEU A 60 9.34 1.66 7.50
N ILE A 61 10.08 0.57 7.77
CA ILE A 61 10.47 -0.39 6.74
C ILE A 61 9.23 -1.03 6.10
N LEU A 62 8.26 -1.47 6.88
CA LEU A 62 7.00 -2.03 6.38
C LEU A 62 6.20 -1.01 5.55
N PHE A 63 6.19 0.24 5.96
CA PHE A 63 5.56 1.33 5.21
C PHE A 63 6.23 1.54 3.85
N LEU A 64 7.57 1.64 3.82
CA LEU A 64 8.34 1.79 2.59
C LEU A 64 8.17 0.59 1.65
N LEU A 65 8.16 -0.63 2.18
CA LEU A 65 7.85 -1.84 1.41
C LEU A 65 6.43 -1.79 0.84
N GLY A 66 5.45 -1.34 1.61
CA GLY A 66 4.08 -1.13 1.15
C GLY A 66 3.99 -0.16 -0.03
N LEU A 67 4.76 0.93 0.02
CA LEU A 67 4.85 1.89 -1.09
C LEU A 67 5.53 1.28 -2.32
N LEU A 68 6.62 0.53 -2.14
CA LEU A 68 7.39 -0.10 -3.23
C LEU A 68 6.62 -1.22 -3.94
N LEU A 69 5.82 -2.01 -3.22
CA LEU A 69 5.06 -3.12 -3.79
C LEU A 69 3.74 -2.67 -4.45
N SER A 70 3.29 -1.45 -4.18
CA SER A 70 2.06 -0.91 -4.76
C SER A 70 2.28 -0.47 -6.22
N VAL A 71 1.64 -1.20 -7.15
CA VAL A 71 1.63 -0.88 -8.59
C VAL A 71 1.07 0.52 -8.84
N GLN A 72 0.15 0.98 -8.00
CA GLN A 72 -0.45 2.31 -8.06
C GLN A 72 0.57 3.40 -7.75
N SER A 73 1.49 3.18 -6.81
CA SER A 73 2.59 4.11 -6.50
C SER A 73 3.42 4.38 -7.76
N TRP A 74 3.76 3.31 -8.48
CA TRP A 74 4.52 3.40 -9.72
C TRP A 74 3.74 4.09 -10.84
N LYS A 75 2.43 3.88 -10.95
CA LYS A 75 1.60 4.59 -11.94
C LYS A 75 1.55 6.10 -11.72
N VAL A 76 1.56 6.55 -10.47
CA VAL A 76 1.61 7.98 -10.12
C VAL A 76 3.00 8.57 -10.35
N LEU A 77 4.06 7.81 -10.04
CA LEU A 77 5.44 8.29 -10.14
C LEU A 77 6.01 8.24 -11.58
N THR A 78 5.64 7.23 -12.36
CA THR A 78 6.18 6.99 -13.70
C THR A 78 5.69 8.04 -14.69
N GLY A 79 6.61 8.86 -15.19
CA GLY A 79 6.31 9.89 -16.20
C GLY A 79 5.99 11.29 -15.66
N CYS A 80 6.06 11.50 -14.34
CA CYS A 80 5.92 12.82 -13.71
C CYS A 80 7.09 13.77 -14.06
N CYS A 81 8.31 13.22 -14.14
CA CYS A 81 9.54 13.99 -14.38
C CYS A 81 9.99 14.00 -15.85
N ALA A 82 9.15 13.58 -16.81
CA ALA A 82 9.51 13.62 -18.22
C ALA A 82 9.59 15.08 -18.71
N PRO A 83 10.71 15.51 -19.33
CA PRO A 83 10.86 16.88 -19.81
C PRO A 83 9.75 17.21 -20.82
N GLY A 84 9.00 18.29 -20.55
CA GLY A 84 7.89 18.77 -21.40
C GLY A 84 6.46 18.61 -20.83
N LYS A 85 6.27 17.90 -19.70
CA LYS A 85 4.94 17.72 -19.06
C LYS A 85 4.67 18.61 -17.84
N LEU A 86 5.64 19.42 -17.41
CA LEU A 86 5.55 20.24 -16.20
C LEU A 86 4.36 21.22 -16.21
N LYS A 87 3.90 21.66 -17.39
CA LYS A 87 2.72 22.54 -17.53
C LYS A 87 1.39 21.87 -17.15
N ARG A 88 1.31 20.53 -17.11
CA ARG A 88 0.07 19.79 -16.76
C ARG A 88 -0.06 19.54 -15.24
N CYS A 89 1.06 19.57 -14.50
CA CYS A 89 1.05 19.49 -13.02
C CYS A 89 0.44 20.72 -12.35
N CYS A 90 0.42 21.88 -13.02
CA CYS A 90 -0.11 23.13 -12.46
C CYS A 90 -1.63 23.31 -12.66
N GLN A 91 -2.33 22.33 -13.24
CA GLN A 91 -3.79 22.37 -13.31
C GLN A 91 -4.37 21.88 -11.98
N TRP A 92 -5.12 22.75 -11.30
CA TRP A 92 -5.67 22.52 -9.95
C TRP A 92 -6.45 21.19 -9.82
N GLY A 93 -7.24 20.81 -10.84
CA GLY A 93 -7.96 19.54 -10.86
C GLY A 93 -7.06 18.28 -10.98
N PHE A 94 -5.94 18.39 -11.70
CA PHE A 94 -4.97 17.30 -11.82
C PHE A 94 -4.16 17.12 -10.53
N PHE A 95 -3.83 18.21 -9.83
CA PHE A 95 -3.16 18.19 -8.55
C PHE A 95 -4.02 17.54 -7.45
N LEU A 96 -5.28 17.95 -7.31
CA LEU A 96 -6.21 17.39 -6.33
C LEU A 96 -6.43 15.89 -6.53
N ARG A 97 -6.53 15.44 -7.79
CA ARG A 97 -6.69 14.02 -8.13
C ARG A 97 -5.45 13.20 -7.81
N ASN A 98 -4.25 13.71 -8.12
CA ASN A 98 -3.00 13.02 -7.75
C ASN A 98 -2.82 12.97 -6.24
N LEU A 99 -3.21 14.02 -5.51
CA LEU A 99 -3.18 14.03 -4.05
C LEU A 99 -4.14 12.98 -3.46
N GLN A 100 -5.36 12.87 -4.01
CA GLN A 100 -6.32 11.85 -3.59
C GLN A 100 -5.80 10.43 -3.86
N MET A 101 -5.23 10.18 -5.04
CA MET A 101 -4.64 8.88 -5.37
C MET A 101 -3.44 8.56 -4.47
N LEU A 102 -2.59 9.54 -4.20
CA LEU A 102 -1.47 9.40 -3.26
C LEU A 102 -1.98 9.10 -1.85
N ALA A 103 -3.04 9.78 -1.39
CA ALA A 103 -3.66 9.51 -0.10
C ALA A 103 -4.18 8.06 -0.01
N MET A 104 -4.81 7.54 -1.07
CA MET A 104 -5.26 6.15 -1.11
C MET A 104 -4.09 5.16 -1.06
N VAL A 105 -3.01 5.44 -1.78
CA VAL A 105 -1.78 4.63 -1.74
C VAL A 105 -1.17 4.62 -0.34
N ILE A 106 -1.10 5.79 0.31
CA ILE A 106 -0.60 5.93 1.68
C ILE A 106 -1.47 5.16 2.67
N VAL A 107 -2.80 5.28 2.58
CA VAL A 107 -3.75 4.55 3.45
C VAL A 107 -3.57 3.05 3.30
N GLY A 108 -3.41 2.55 2.06
CA GLY A 108 -3.13 1.13 1.82
C GLY A 108 -1.78 0.68 2.38
N ALA A 109 -0.72 1.46 2.18
CA ALA A 109 0.62 1.17 2.68
C ALA A 109 0.73 1.27 4.21
N ALA A 110 -0.15 2.04 4.86
CA ALA A 110 -0.16 2.22 6.31
C ALA A 110 -0.74 1.03 7.09
N VAL A 111 -1.38 0.06 6.43
CA VAL A 111 -1.99 -1.10 7.12
C VAL A 111 -0.92 -1.93 7.84
N SER A 112 0.16 -2.30 7.16
CA SER A 112 1.26 -3.10 7.72
C SER A 112 1.97 -2.42 8.90
N PRO A 113 2.43 -1.15 8.83
CA PRO A 113 3.06 -0.48 9.96
C PRO A 113 2.13 -0.31 11.17
N LEU A 114 0.85 0.02 10.95
CA LEU A 114 -0.12 0.15 12.04
C LEU A 114 -0.38 -1.19 12.73
N THR A 115 -0.41 -2.28 11.96
CA THR A 115 -0.51 -3.64 12.51
C THR A 115 0.70 -3.99 13.36
N TRP A 116 1.92 -3.71 12.88
CA TRP A 116 3.14 -3.91 13.66
C TRP A 116 3.13 -3.13 14.97
N ILE A 117 2.84 -1.82 14.92
CA ILE A 117 2.81 -0.97 16.12
C ILE A 117 1.79 -1.51 17.13
N SER A 118 0.62 -1.95 16.66
CA SER A 118 -0.40 -2.53 17.52
C SER A 118 0.09 -3.80 18.23
N VAL A 119 0.71 -4.73 17.49
CA VAL A 119 1.26 -5.97 18.05
C VAL A 119 2.41 -5.69 19.03
N ALA A 120 3.31 -4.78 18.67
CA ALA A 120 4.43 -4.36 19.50
C ALA A 120 3.97 -3.70 20.82
N LEU A 121 2.91 -2.89 20.78
CA LEU A 121 2.30 -2.29 21.97
C LEU A 121 1.62 -3.33 22.86
N LEU A 122 0.98 -4.36 22.30
CA LEU A 122 0.44 -5.47 23.08
C LEU A 122 1.55 -6.28 23.78
N GLY A 123 2.72 -6.39 23.15
CA GLY A 123 3.92 -6.98 23.74
C GLY A 123 4.47 -6.19 24.94
N GLY A 124 4.27 -4.88 24.98
CA GLY A 124 4.59 -4.01 26.13
C GLY A 124 6.07 -3.65 26.29
N ARG A 125 6.99 -4.55 25.93
CA ARG A 125 8.43 -4.44 26.24
C ARG A 125 9.11 -3.20 25.65
N PHE A 126 8.79 -2.82 24.41
CA PHE A 126 9.35 -1.62 23.78
C PHE A 126 8.83 -0.33 24.42
N TYR A 127 7.53 -0.32 24.77
CA TYR A 127 6.89 0.82 25.44
C TYR A 127 7.42 0.98 26.86
N GLU A 128 7.51 -0.10 27.64
CA GLU A 128 8.06 -0.09 29.00
C GLU A 128 9.47 0.51 29.01
N CYS A 129 10.36 0.05 28.12
CA CYS A 129 11.72 0.56 27.99
C CYS A 129 11.77 2.04 27.58
N ALA A 130 10.88 2.47 26.67
CA ALA A 130 10.83 3.86 26.26
C ALA A 130 10.25 4.79 27.34
N ALA A 131 9.23 4.31 28.05
CA ALA A 131 8.51 5.02 29.10
C ALA A 131 9.36 5.17 30.37
N SER A 132 10.11 4.13 30.75
CA SER A 132 11.00 4.16 31.91
C SER A 132 12.09 5.24 31.81
N GLY A 133 12.53 5.56 30.60
CA GLY A 133 13.51 6.61 30.33
C GLY A 133 12.91 8.02 30.15
N ASN A 134 11.59 8.16 30.13
CA ASN A 134 10.94 9.43 29.84
C ASN A 134 10.98 10.37 31.05
N PRO A 135 11.61 11.56 30.95
CA PRO A 135 11.78 12.46 32.09
C PRO A 135 10.46 13.02 32.63
N ILE A 136 9.45 13.19 31.78
CA ILE A 136 8.13 13.70 32.19
C ILE A 136 7.41 12.63 33.03
N LEU A 137 7.46 11.39 32.57
CA LEU A 137 6.83 10.28 33.28
C LEU A 137 7.54 9.99 34.60
N GLN A 138 8.87 10.06 34.61
CA GLN A 138 9.66 9.96 35.84
C GLN A 138 9.27 11.06 36.84
N ALA A 139 9.14 12.30 36.39
CA ALA A 139 8.76 13.41 37.26
C ALA A 139 7.39 13.18 37.92
N TYR A 140 6.42 12.65 37.17
CA TYR A 140 5.08 12.32 37.66
C TYR A 140 5.07 11.14 38.63
N VAL A 141 5.74 10.04 38.29
CA VAL A 141 5.76 8.82 39.12
C VAL A 141 6.58 9.02 40.40
N CYS A 142 7.64 9.81 40.34
CA CYS A 142 8.51 10.11 41.47
C CYS A 142 8.06 11.34 42.28
N GLU A 143 6.92 11.95 41.94
CA GLU A 143 6.36 13.08 42.68
C GLU A 143 6.06 12.67 44.14
N GLY A 144 6.56 13.46 45.10
CA GLY A 144 6.37 13.19 46.53
C GLY A 144 7.27 12.12 47.14
N LYS A 145 8.20 11.50 46.39
CA LYS A 145 9.24 10.61 46.95
C LYS A 145 10.40 11.43 47.52
N LYS A 146 10.94 11.04 48.68
CA LYS A 146 12.02 11.77 49.39
C LYS A 146 13.30 11.97 48.55
N ASN A 147 13.65 10.99 47.71
CA ASN A 147 14.82 11.04 46.82
C ASN A 147 14.39 10.89 45.36
N GLN A 148 14.04 12.01 44.72
CA GLN A 148 13.53 12.02 43.34
C GLN A 148 14.56 11.49 42.32
N THR A 149 15.84 11.88 42.45
CA THR A 149 16.92 11.43 41.57
C THR A 149 17.15 9.92 41.64
N GLU A 150 17.09 9.36 42.85
CA GLU A 150 17.22 7.91 43.07
C GLU A 150 16.04 7.15 42.46
N CYS A 151 14.82 7.68 42.60
CA CYS A 151 13.62 7.12 41.98
C CYS A 151 13.71 7.10 40.44
N SER A 152 14.19 8.18 39.81
CA SER A 152 14.42 8.21 38.35
C SER A 152 15.45 7.17 37.89
N ILE A 153 16.54 6.99 38.64
CA ILE A 153 17.57 5.99 38.32
C ILE A 153 17.01 4.57 38.44
N GLN A 154 16.27 4.29 39.52
CA GLN A 154 15.63 2.99 39.72
C GLN A 154 14.60 2.69 38.63
N MET A 155 13.86 3.71 38.18
CA MET A 155 12.88 3.55 37.10
C MET A 155 13.55 3.17 35.77
N ILE A 156 14.65 3.81 35.39
CA ILE A 156 15.42 3.46 34.17
C ILE A 156 16.00 2.03 34.25
N GLN A 157 16.38 1.60 35.46
CA GLN A 157 16.98 0.28 35.69
C GLN A 157 15.94 -0.85 35.85
N ALA A 158 14.69 -0.53 36.16
CA ALA A 158 13.65 -1.51 36.43
C ALA A 158 13.39 -2.51 35.27
N PRO A 159 13.35 -2.10 33.98
CA PRO A 159 13.10 -3.02 32.86
C PRO A 159 14.25 -3.99 32.55
N CYS A 160 15.45 -3.72 33.08
CA CYS A 160 16.65 -4.49 32.76
C CYS A 160 17.16 -5.33 33.94
N GLN A 161 16.76 -5.00 35.18
CA GLN A 161 17.16 -5.74 36.38
C GLN A 161 16.20 -6.91 36.65
N GLN A 162 16.78 -8.04 37.07
CA GLN A 162 16.03 -9.25 37.43
C GLN A 162 15.45 -9.18 38.86
N LYS A 163 15.99 -8.29 39.70
CA LYS A 163 15.55 -8.03 41.07
C LYS A 163 15.21 -6.56 41.21
N THR A 164 13.94 -6.25 41.04
CA THR A 164 13.39 -4.89 41.10
C THR A 164 12.59 -4.75 42.41
N SER A 165 12.57 -3.55 43.02
CA SER A 165 11.75 -3.30 44.20
C SER A 165 10.26 -3.51 43.90
N LYS A 166 9.46 -3.89 44.90
CA LYS A 166 8.02 -4.11 44.72
C LYS A 166 7.34 -2.87 44.13
N ASP A 167 7.67 -1.68 44.65
CA ASP A 167 7.21 -0.39 44.12
C ASP A 167 7.47 -0.25 42.61
N MET A 168 8.66 -0.59 42.14
CA MET A 168 9.01 -0.45 40.72
C MET A 168 8.41 -1.55 39.84
N GLN A 169 8.18 -2.75 40.39
CA GLN A 169 7.41 -3.79 39.69
C GLN A 169 5.96 -3.38 39.47
N GLU A 170 5.32 -2.75 40.46
CA GLU A 170 3.97 -2.21 40.32
C GLU A 170 3.92 -1.12 39.23
N VAL A 171 4.92 -0.22 39.20
CA VAL A 171 5.04 0.79 38.13
C VAL A 171 5.18 0.13 36.76
N LEU A 172 6.04 -0.89 36.60
CA LEU A 172 6.19 -1.59 35.32
C LEU A 172 4.89 -2.27 34.87
N LEU A 173 4.13 -2.89 35.77
CA LEU A 173 2.83 -3.47 35.46
C LEU A 173 1.83 -2.41 34.98
N VAL A 174 1.86 -1.21 35.57
CA VAL A 174 1.04 -0.09 35.10
C VAL A 174 1.47 0.36 33.70
N LEU A 175 2.77 0.47 33.42
CA LEU A 175 3.27 0.82 32.09
C LEU A 175 2.91 -0.24 31.04
N GLN A 176 2.99 -1.52 31.39
CA GLN A 176 2.57 -2.63 30.55
C GLN A 176 1.07 -2.54 30.23
N ALA A 177 0.25 -2.32 31.25
CA ALA A 177 -1.19 -2.14 31.08
C ALA A 177 -1.51 -0.92 30.20
N GLN A 178 -0.82 0.21 30.40
CA GLN A 178 -0.95 1.39 29.54
C GLN A 178 -0.61 1.06 28.08
N SER A 179 0.49 0.36 27.83
CA SER A 179 0.88 -0.09 26.49
C SER A 179 -0.21 -0.95 25.83
N GLN A 180 -0.76 -1.93 26.58
CA GLN A 180 -1.81 -2.81 26.06
C GLN A 180 -3.11 -2.06 25.80
N VAL A 181 -3.51 -1.14 26.67
CA VAL A 181 -4.70 -0.28 26.45
C VAL A 181 -4.52 0.57 25.21
N ILE A 182 -3.35 1.21 25.02
CA ILE A 182 -3.05 1.99 23.81
C ILE A 182 -3.09 1.09 22.57
N GLY A 183 -2.51 -0.12 22.65
CA GLY A 183 -2.55 -1.11 21.57
C GLY A 183 -3.98 -1.48 21.17
N TRP A 184 -4.85 -1.79 22.12
CA TRP A 184 -6.26 -2.12 21.86
C TRP A 184 -7.06 -0.93 21.31
N LEU A 185 -6.85 0.28 21.85
CA LEU A 185 -7.46 1.49 21.34
C LEU A 185 -7.04 1.78 19.90
N LEU A 186 -5.77 1.56 19.56
CA LEU A 186 -5.25 1.70 18.20
C LEU A 186 -5.92 0.71 17.26
N ILE A 187 -6.00 -0.58 17.64
CA ILE A 187 -6.69 -1.62 16.85
C ILE A 187 -8.14 -1.23 16.60
N ALA A 188 -8.88 -0.85 17.65
CA ALA A 188 -10.29 -0.46 17.54
C ALA A 188 -10.45 0.74 16.58
N THR A 189 -9.58 1.73 16.68
CA THR A 189 -9.57 2.92 15.82
C THR A 189 -9.31 2.57 14.36
N ILE A 190 -8.35 1.68 14.08
CA ILE A 190 -8.04 1.21 12.72
C ILE A 190 -9.25 0.54 12.09
N PHE A 191 -9.90 -0.39 12.80
CA PHE A 191 -11.08 -1.09 12.28
C PHE A 191 -12.26 -0.13 12.07
N LEU A 192 -12.48 0.82 12.99
CA LEU A 192 -13.52 1.83 12.84
C LEU A 192 -13.29 2.70 11.60
N ILE A 193 -12.08 3.22 11.42
CA ILE A 193 -11.71 4.03 10.25
C ILE A 193 -11.87 3.21 8.97
N ALA A 194 -11.39 1.97 8.94
CA ALA A 194 -11.52 1.09 7.78
C ALA A 194 -12.98 0.83 7.41
N LEU A 195 -13.84 0.60 8.41
CA LEU A 195 -15.29 0.42 8.20
C LEU A 195 -15.93 1.70 7.65
N VAL A 196 -15.69 2.85 8.28
CA VAL A 196 -16.25 4.14 7.86
C VAL A 196 -15.82 4.49 6.45
N LEU A 197 -14.52 4.39 6.15
CA LEU A 197 -13.98 4.63 4.81
C LEU A 197 -14.63 3.70 3.79
N THR A 198 -14.67 2.40 4.07
CA THR A 198 -15.30 1.42 3.17
C THR A 198 -16.76 1.77 2.92
N CYS A 199 -17.54 2.09 3.96
CA CYS A 199 -18.94 2.50 3.83
C CYS A 199 -19.08 3.75 2.97
N ILE A 200 -18.27 4.79 3.20
CA ILE A 200 -18.28 6.02 2.40
C ILE A 200 -17.97 5.71 0.92
N PHE A 201 -16.93 4.92 0.65
CA PHE A 201 -16.57 4.56 -0.72
C PHE A 201 -17.65 3.75 -1.44
N ARG A 202 -18.32 2.85 -0.72
CA ARG A 202 -19.44 2.09 -1.27
C ARG A 202 -20.67 2.96 -1.52
N CYS A 203 -21.04 3.83 -0.58
CA CYS A 203 -22.19 4.72 -0.72
C CYS A 203 -22.00 5.80 -1.80
N ARG A 204 -20.77 6.24 -2.05
CA ARG A 204 -20.44 7.22 -3.10
C ARG A 204 -20.15 6.59 -4.46
N SER A 205 -20.20 5.26 -4.58
CA SER A 205 -19.94 4.61 -5.86
C SER A 205 -21.08 4.88 -6.84
N PRO A 206 -20.81 5.43 -8.04
CA PRO A 206 -21.83 5.69 -9.05
C PRO A 206 -22.30 4.40 -9.75
N VAL A 207 -21.70 3.26 -9.43
CA VAL A 207 -21.88 1.99 -10.13
C VAL A 207 -22.54 0.96 -9.21
N SER A 208 -23.50 0.19 -9.75
CA SER A 208 -24.15 -0.90 -9.02
C SER A 208 -23.15 -1.96 -8.57
N MET A 209 -23.40 -2.61 -7.43
CA MET A 209 -22.54 -3.67 -6.89
C MET A 209 -22.26 -4.80 -7.89
N LEU A 210 -23.25 -5.18 -8.70
CA LEU A 210 -23.09 -6.23 -9.71
C LEU A 210 -22.22 -5.78 -10.89
N GLN A 211 -22.38 -4.53 -11.32
CA GLN A 211 -21.57 -3.94 -12.39
C GLN A 211 -20.11 -3.78 -11.94
N LEU A 212 -19.88 -3.40 -10.67
CA LEU A 212 -18.53 -3.36 -10.09
C LEU A 212 -17.88 -4.75 -10.01
N ALA A 213 -18.67 -5.79 -9.70
CA ALA A 213 -18.19 -7.17 -9.69
C ALA A 213 -17.81 -7.65 -11.10
N PHE A 214 -18.66 -7.39 -12.09
CA PHE A 214 -18.38 -7.65 -13.50
C PHE A 214 -17.11 -6.94 -13.96
N TRP A 215 -16.97 -5.65 -13.62
CA TRP A 215 -15.80 -4.87 -14.00
C TRP A 215 -14.49 -5.47 -13.46
N LYS A 216 -14.47 -5.94 -12.22
CA LYS A 216 -13.28 -6.64 -11.68
C LYS A 216 -12.93 -7.90 -12.45
N ILE A 217 -13.94 -8.69 -12.81
CA ILE A 217 -13.76 -9.90 -13.62
C ILE A 217 -13.19 -9.53 -14.99
N TYR A 218 -13.73 -8.47 -15.61
CA TYR A 218 -13.26 -7.97 -16.90
C TYR A 218 -11.78 -7.57 -16.83
N LEU A 219 -11.38 -6.76 -15.85
CA LEU A 219 -9.99 -6.29 -15.71
C LEU A 219 -9.01 -7.44 -15.48
N GLU A 220 -9.40 -8.44 -14.66
CA GLU A 220 -8.54 -9.60 -14.43
C GLU A 220 -8.39 -10.44 -15.71
N LYS A 221 -9.46 -10.63 -16.46
CA LYS A 221 -9.41 -11.34 -17.74
C LYS A 221 -8.65 -10.59 -18.82
N GLU A 222 -8.83 -9.27 -18.91
CA GLU A 222 -8.07 -8.41 -19.81
C GLU A 222 -6.58 -8.51 -19.53
N ARG A 223 -6.16 -8.47 -18.25
CA ARG A 223 -4.76 -8.63 -17.85
C ARG A 223 -4.17 -9.97 -18.28
N GLN A 224 -4.90 -11.07 -18.05
CA GLN A 224 -4.47 -12.42 -18.44
C GLN A 224 -4.26 -12.53 -19.96
N ILE A 225 -5.24 -12.09 -20.74
CA ILE A 225 -5.19 -12.13 -22.21
C ILE A 225 -4.11 -11.21 -22.75
N PHE A 226 -3.95 -10.02 -22.16
CA PHE A 226 -2.92 -9.06 -22.55
C PHE A 226 -1.52 -9.64 -22.36
N GLU A 227 -1.24 -10.29 -21.23
CA GLU A 227 0.06 -10.91 -20.95
C GLU A 227 0.37 -12.04 -21.94
N GLU A 228 -0.61 -12.89 -22.23
CA GLU A 228 -0.48 -13.96 -23.23
C GLU A 228 -0.15 -13.40 -24.62
N LYS A 229 -0.93 -12.42 -25.08
CA LYS A 229 -0.73 -11.79 -26.39
C LYS A 229 0.57 -11.00 -26.48
N ALA A 230 0.98 -10.35 -25.40
CA ALA A 230 2.27 -9.65 -25.34
C ALA A 230 3.45 -10.61 -25.47
N LYS A 231 3.40 -11.77 -24.78
CA LYS A 231 4.44 -12.82 -24.90
C LYS A 231 4.49 -13.40 -26.31
N GLU A 232 3.34 -13.70 -26.91
CA GLU A 232 3.25 -14.20 -28.28
C GLU A 232 3.88 -13.20 -29.28
N HIS A 233 3.52 -11.91 -29.16
CA HIS A 233 4.02 -10.86 -30.03
C HIS A 233 5.53 -10.62 -29.85
N ALA A 234 6.03 -10.63 -28.62
CA ALA A 234 7.45 -10.49 -28.31
C ALA A 234 8.27 -11.66 -28.87
N THR A 235 7.75 -12.89 -28.77
CA THR A 235 8.40 -14.09 -29.31
C THR A 235 8.55 -14.00 -30.83
N LYS A 236 7.47 -13.66 -31.55
CA LYS A 236 7.49 -13.47 -33.01
C LYS A 236 8.48 -12.38 -33.44
N LEU A 237 8.55 -11.28 -32.69
CA LEU A 237 9.51 -10.20 -32.96
C LEU A 237 10.96 -10.65 -32.75
N ALA A 238 11.24 -11.38 -31.68
CA ALA A 238 12.57 -11.91 -31.39
C ALA A 238 13.02 -12.94 -32.44
N GLU A 239 12.15 -13.89 -32.80
CA GLU A 239 12.42 -14.89 -33.84
C GLU A 239 12.74 -14.25 -35.19
N ARG A 240 11.94 -13.27 -35.62
CA ARG A 240 12.20 -12.51 -36.84
C ARG A 240 13.58 -11.86 -36.81
N ASN A 241 13.91 -11.15 -35.73
CA ASN A 241 15.17 -10.42 -35.61
C ASN A 241 16.38 -11.37 -35.62
N LEU A 242 16.29 -12.48 -34.88
CA LEU A 242 17.35 -13.49 -34.83
C LEU A 242 17.53 -14.20 -36.18
N LYS A 243 16.42 -14.54 -36.86
CA LYS A 243 16.46 -15.16 -38.20
C LYS A 243 17.15 -14.24 -39.21
N SER A 244 16.80 -12.95 -39.21
CA SER A 244 17.42 -11.95 -40.09
C SER A 244 18.92 -11.78 -39.79
N PHE A 245 19.29 -11.76 -38.50
CA PHE A 245 20.67 -11.61 -38.05
C PHE A 245 21.55 -12.79 -38.46
N PHE A 246 21.13 -14.04 -38.17
CA PHE A 246 21.93 -15.21 -38.50
C PHE A 246 21.99 -15.51 -40.00
N ASN A 247 20.95 -15.18 -40.75
CA ASN A 247 20.92 -15.39 -42.20
C ASN A 247 21.44 -14.19 -43.02
N SER A 248 21.85 -13.10 -42.35
CA SER A 248 22.28 -11.84 -42.99
C SER A 248 21.28 -11.30 -44.03
N THR A 249 19.98 -11.45 -43.76
CA THR A 249 18.91 -10.97 -44.64
C THR A 249 18.35 -9.63 -44.18
N GLU A 250 17.71 -8.89 -45.09
CA GLU A 250 17.02 -7.64 -44.76
C GLU A 250 15.80 -7.87 -43.86
N LEU A 251 15.49 -6.87 -43.04
CA LEU A 251 14.48 -6.91 -41.98
C LEU A 251 13.05 -6.68 -42.52
N GLU A 252 12.21 -7.73 -42.58
CA GLU A 252 10.80 -7.65 -43.05
C GLU A 252 9.85 -6.80 -42.17
N PRO A 253 9.09 -5.81 -42.66
CA PRO A 253 8.30 -4.91 -41.81
C PRO A 253 7.36 -5.63 -40.82
N PHE A 254 7.50 -5.35 -39.52
CA PHE A 254 6.66 -5.90 -38.44
C PHE A 254 5.99 -4.77 -37.68
N LYS A 255 4.65 -4.81 -37.56
CA LYS A 255 3.87 -3.77 -36.92
C LYS A 255 3.84 -3.98 -35.40
N THR A 256 4.55 -3.13 -34.67
CA THR A 256 4.41 -2.98 -33.21
C THR A 256 3.61 -1.72 -32.88
N PRO A 257 2.80 -1.71 -31.80
CA PRO A 257 2.11 -0.50 -31.37
C PRO A 257 3.09 0.65 -31.11
N SER A 258 2.72 1.87 -31.53
CA SER A 258 3.58 3.04 -31.40
C SER A 258 3.77 3.47 -29.94
N PRO A 259 4.86 4.17 -29.60
CA PRO A 259 5.06 4.72 -28.25
C PRO A 259 3.93 5.67 -27.78
N LYS A 260 3.14 6.23 -28.70
CA LYS A 260 1.94 7.02 -28.37
C LYS A 260 0.78 6.12 -27.95
N ALA A 261 0.55 5.00 -28.66
CA ALA A 261 -0.48 4.02 -28.30
C ALA A 261 -0.22 3.44 -26.90
N TRP A 262 1.03 3.05 -26.62
CA TRP A 262 1.48 2.59 -25.30
C TRP A 262 1.21 3.61 -24.18
N ARG A 263 1.54 4.88 -24.43
CA ARG A 263 1.22 5.97 -23.49
C ARG A 263 -0.29 6.17 -23.29
N GLY A 264 -1.11 6.01 -24.32
CA GLY A 264 -2.57 6.14 -24.23
C GLY A 264 -3.18 5.11 -23.27
N ILE A 265 -2.83 3.84 -23.45
CA ILE A 265 -3.36 2.74 -22.62
C ILE A 265 -2.79 2.71 -21.20
N SER A 266 -1.64 3.37 -20.97
CA SER A 266 -0.98 3.45 -19.66
C SER A 266 -1.47 4.60 -18.79
N SER A 267 -2.38 5.44 -19.30
CA SER A 267 -2.94 6.57 -18.54
C SER A 267 -3.89 6.09 -17.42
N LEU A 268 -4.15 6.96 -16.45
CA LEU A 268 -5.09 6.67 -15.37
C LEU A 268 -6.51 6.59 -15.94
N PHE A 269 -7.19 5.46 -15.68
CA PHE A 269 -8.59 5.29 -16.05
C PHE A 269 -9.46 6.19 -15.16
N THR A 270 -10.48 6.79 -15.77
CA THR A 270 -11.55 7.51 -15.09
C THR A 270 -12.87 7.01 -15.65
N PHE A 271 -13.72 6.49 -14.77
CA PHE A 271 -15.08 6.12 -15.13
C PHE A 271 -15.84 7.32 -15.68
N ASP A 272 -16.51 7.11 -16.81
CA ASP A 272 -17.39 8.08 -17.45
C ASP A 272 -18.81 7.50 -17.42
N PRO A 273 -19.78 8.16 -16.74
CA PRO A 273 -21.16 7.68 -16.70
C PRO A 273 -21.85 7.66 -18.08
N GLU A 274 -21.39 8.47 -19.03
CA GLU A 274 -22.00 8.60 -20.35
C GLU A 274 -21.41 7.61 -21.37
N GLU A 275 -20.13 7.24 -21.23
CA GLU A 275 -19.46 6.25 -22.07
C GLU A 275 -18.98 5.01 -21.28
N HIS A 276 -19.62 3.86 -21.54
CA HIS A 276 -19.42 2.61 -20.80
C HIS A 276 -18.10 1.87 -21.13
N TYR A 277 -16.96 2.47 -20.83
CA TYR A 277 -15.65 1.79 -20.92
C TYR A 277 -15.27 1.13 -19.59
N TYR A 278 -14.52 0.03 -19.66
CA TYR A 278 -14.07 -0.74 -18.50
C TYR A 278 -12.55 -0.70 -18.30
N SER A 279 -11.80 -0.19 -19.27
CA SER A 279 -10.34 -0.03 -19.20
C SER A 279 -9.86 1.05 -20.17
N MET A 280 -8.61 1.48 -20.01
CA MET A 280 -7.98 2.40 -20.96
C MET A 280 -7.71 1.76 -22.32
N ILE A 281 -7.49 0.44 -22.38
CA ILE A 281 -7.36 -0.29 -23.65
C ILE A 281 -8.71 -0.30 -24.37
N HIS A 282 -9.79 -0.62 -23.66
CA HIS A 282 -11.15 -0.55 -24.20
C HIS A 282 -11.47 0.86 -24.71
N LYS A 283 -11.20 1.90 -23.91
CA LYS A 283 -11.39 3.30 -24.33
C LYS A 283 -10.57 3.64 -25.58
N TYR A 284 -9.29 3.26 -25.61
CA TYR A 284 -8.40 3.54 -26.74
C TYR A 284 -8.89 2.90 -28.05
N VAL A 285 -9.29 1.63 -28.00
CA VAL A 285 -9.76 0.89 -29.19
C VAL A 285 -11.11 1.44 -29.68
N SER A 286 -12.06 1.66 -28.78
CA SER A 286 -13.39 2.17 -29.14
C SER A 286 -13.33 3.56 -29.77
N CYS A 287 -12.45 4.43 -29.26
CA CYS A 287 -12.29 5.75 -29.86
C CYS A 287 -11.58 5.75 -31.20
N ARG A 288 -10.60 4.86 -31.40
CA ARG A 288 -9.98 4.67 -32.70
C ARG A 288 -10.99 4.22 -33.76
N SER A 289 -11.89 3.30 -33.39
CA SER A 289 -12.98 2.88 -34.28
C SER A 289 -13.92 4.04 -34.64
N LYS A 290 -14.23 4.93 -33.70
CA LYS A 290 -15.08 6.12 -33.95
C LYS A 290 -14.36 7.14 -34.86
N SER A 291 -13.06 7.38 -34.67
CA SER A 291 -12.30 8.31 -35.52
C SER A 291 -12.13 7.82 -36.96
N ASP A 292 -11.89 6.51 -37.14
CA ASP A 292 -11.73 5.90 -38.46
C ASP A 292 -13.06 5.92 -39.26
N SER A 293 -14.21 6.04 -38.57
CA SER A 293 -15.53 6.20 -39.21
C SER A 293 -15.84 7.63 -39.67
N ILE A 294 -15.08 8.64 -39.21
CA ILE A 294 -15.38 10.08 -39.44
C ILE A 294 -14.39 10.74 -40.41
N LYS A 295 -13.18 10.20 -40.65
CA LYS A 295 -12.30 10.60 -41.77
C LYS A 295 -11.12 9.65 -41.95
N SER A 296 -10.79 9.38 -43.22
CA SER A 296 -9.59 8.66 -43.68
C SER A 296 -8.34 9.52 -43.53
N GLU A 297 -7.21 8.84 -43.32
CA GLU A 297 -5.81 9.31 -43.35
C GLU A 297 -5.34 10.19 -42.18
N GLU A 298 -4.91 9.55 -41.08
CA GLU A 298 -3.63 9.84 -40.41
C GLU A 298 -3.40 8.85 -39.25
N ALA A 299 -2.50 7.89 -39.45
CA ALA A 299 -2.25 6.77 -38.53
C ALA A 299 -1.55 7.15 -37.20
N ASP A 300 -1.48 8.43 -36.85
CA ASP A 300 -0.54 8.94 -35.83
C ASP A 300 -1.10 10.02 -34.87
N VAL A 301 -2.42 10.25 -34.91
CA VAL A 301 -3.12 11.21 -34.03
C VAL A 301 -3.71 10.48 -32.82
N ILE A 302 -3.56 11.04 -31.62
CA ILE A 302 -4.22 10.55 -30.41
C ILE A 302 -5.73 10.79 -30.58
N PRO A 303 -6.61 9.76 -30.46
CA PRO A 303 -8.05 9.96 -30.54
C PRO A 303 -8.52 11.09 -29.61
N ALA A 304 -9.29 12.05 -30.14
CA ALA A 304 -9.69 13.25 -29.40
C ALA A 304 -10.41 12.96 -28.08
N CYS A 305 -11.08 11.80 -27.95
CA CYS A 305 -11.73 11.34 -26.72
C CYS A 305 -10.76 11.01 -25.55
N LEU A 306 -9.45 10.88 -25.85
CA LEU A 306 -8.40 10.66 -24.85
C LEU A 306 -7.85 11.99 -24.33
N ASN A 307 -8.20 13.11 -24.98
CA ASN A 307 -7.96 14.42 -24.41
C ASN A 307 -9.02 14.65 -23.33
N PHE A 308 -8.51 14.93 -22.13
CA PHE A 308 -9.27 15.25 -20.93
C PHE A 308 -10.43 16.19 -21.26
N VAL A 309 -11.64 15.69 -21.14
CA VAL A 309 -12.81 16.54 -20.94
C VAL A 309 -12.78 16.94 -19.46
N ASP A 310 -12.46 18.21 -19.22
CA ASP A 310 -12.81 18.89 -17.97
C ASP A 310 -14.35 18.93 -17.90
N ALA A 311 -14.96 17.90 -17.31
CA ALA A 311 -16.34 17.95 -16.89
C ALA A 311 -16.38 17.60 -15.41
N GLY A 312 -16.64 18.63 -14.60
CA GLY A 312 -16.84 18.49 -13.17
C GLY A 312 -17.99 17.53 -12.89
N GLY A 313 -17.72 16.56 -12.03
CA GLY A 313 -18.75 15.68 -11.50
C GLY A 313 -18.28 14.24 -11.39
N ILE A 314 -18.27 13.75 -10.17
CA ILE A 314 -18.22 12.32 -9.81
C ILE A 314 -16.82 11.70 -9.82
N ALA A 315 -16.05 12.07 -8.80
CA ALA A 315 -14.94 11.28 -8.30
C ALA A 315 -15.47 10.12 -7.45
N ALA A 316 -15.29 8.88 -7.92
CA ALA A 316 -15.26 7.70 -7.07
C ALA A 316 -14.59 6.56 -7.83
N GLU A 317 -13.26 6.47 -7.75
CA GLU A 317 -12.56 5.26 -8.17
C GLU A 317 -11.35 4.97 -7.29
N GLN A 318 -11.21 3.68 -6.97
CA GLN A 318 -10.10 2.99 -6.32
C GLN A 318 -10.11 2.89 -4.78
N MET A 319 -11.13 2.20 -4.26
CA MET A 319 -10.90 1.14 -3.28
C MET A 319 -11.65 -0.10 -3.72
N ILE A 320 -10.94 -1.07 -4.29
CA ILE A 320 -10.89 -2.53 -3.97
C ILE A 320 -9.84 -3.20 -4.86
#